data_AF-A0A8T1BMG9-F1
#
_entry.id   AF-A0A8T1BMG9-F1
#
_cell.length_a   1.000
_cell.length_b   1.000
_cell.length_c   1.000
_cell.angle_alpha   90.00
_cell.angle_beta   90.00
_cell.angle_gamma   90.00
#
_symmetry.space_group_name_H-M   'P 1'
#
loop_
_entity.id
_entity.type
_entity.pdbx_description
1 polymer ?
#
loop_
_entity_poly.entity_id
_entity_poly.type
_entity_poly.pdbx_seq_one_letter_code
_entity_poly.pdbx_strand_id
1 'polypeptide(L)'
;MAILLYLTGKVVNGVLPHGAKASASHAFSYHRDTVAAVWSKRATPEVLFARSCRRSNGLRYPDIADRLEKVPLPLRQTQRSLSQDIGVPRTTIKRYLKAGYLRRQFSSVKPRLTHKKRRLEFALQHL
;
A
#
# COMPACT_ATOMS: atom_id res chain seq x y z
N MET A 1 5.15 -15.68 -22.18
CA MET A 1 5.53 -15.03 -23.46
C MET A 1 5.60 -15.99 -24.64
N ALA A 2 6.23 -17.16 -24.50
CA ALA A 2 6.32 -18.14 -25.60
C ALA A 2 4.95 -18.46 -26.25
N ILE A 3 3.89 -18.61 -25.45
CA ILE A 3 2.52 -18.80 -25.94
C ILE A 3 2.01 -17.62 -26.78
N LEU A 4 2.25 -16.38 -26.34
CA LEU A 4 1.85 -15.18 -27.10
C LEU A 4 2.58 -15.11 -28.43
N LEU A 5 3.91 -15.27 -28.42
CA LEU A 5 4.74 -15.24 -29.63
C LEU A 5 4.35 -16.33 -30.62
N TYR A 6 4.09 -17.54 -30.11
CA TYR A 6 3.60 -18.66 -30.90
C TYR A 6 2.26 -18.36 -31.58
N LEU A 7 1.32 -17.76 -30.84
CA LEU A 7 0.01 -17.41 -31.40
C LEU A 7 0.09 -16.22 -32.36
N THR A 8 0.93 -15.20 -32.10
CA THR A 8 1.14 -14.08 -33.03
C THR A 8 1.73 -14.55 -34.36
N GLY A 9 2.64 -15.53 -34.32
CA GLY A 9 3.19 -16.15 -35.54
C GLY A 9 2.20 -16.99 -36.34
N LYS A 10 1.01 -17.29 -35.80
CA LYS A 10 -0.05 -18.05 -36.46
C LYS A 10 -1.21 -17.17 -36.95
N VAL A 11 -1.15 -15.86 -36.75
CA VAL A 11 -2.18 -14.92 -37.21
C VAL A 11 -2.12 -14.80 -38.72
N VAL A 12 -3.27 -14.93 -39.38
CA VAL A 12 -3.43 -14.76 -40.82
C VAL A 12 -4.45 -13.65 -41.04
N ASN A 13 -4.13 -12.65 -41.85
CA ASN A 13 -5.00 -11.48 -42.12
C ASN A 13 -5.50 -10.78 -40.85
N GLY A 14 -4.66 -10.69 -39.82
CA GLY A 14 -5.01 -10.07 -38.53
C GLY A 14 -5.94 -10.90 -37.65
N VAL A 15 -6.38 -12.08 -38.10
CA VAL A 15 -7.26 -12.98 -37.35
C VAL A 15 -6.52 -14.25 -36.95
N LEU A 16 -6.78 -14.73 -35.72
CA LEU A 16 -6.24 -16.00 -35.27
C LEU A 16 -7.11 -17.15 -35.82
N PRO A 17 -6.54 -18.11 -36.58
CA PRO A 17 -7.30 -19.20 -37.16
C PRO A 17 -7.91 -20.11 -36.10
N HIS A 18 -9.01 -20.78 -36.48
CA HIS A 18 -9.65 -21.78 -35.63
C HIS A 18 -8.65 -22.89 -35.25
N GLY A 19 -8.73 -23.40 -34.02
CA GLY A 19 -7.83 -24.45 -33.53
C GLY A 19 -6.42 -23.99 -33.10
N ALA A 20 -5.98 -22.77 -33.41
CA ALA A 20 -4.64 -22.29 -33.02
C ALA A 20 -4.41 -22.28 -31.50
N LYS A 21 -5.44 -21.94 -30.71
CA LYS A 21 -5.39 -21.99 -29.24
C LYS A 21 -5.30 -23.43 -28.71
N ALA A 22 -5.96 -24.39 -29.37
CA ALA A 22 -5.87 -25.80 -29.02
C ALA A 22 -4.48 -26.35 -29.35
N SER A 23 -3.93 -25.97 -30.50
CA SER A 23 -2.56 -26.31 -30.89
C SER A 23 -1.53 -25.77 -29.88
N ALA A 24 -1.68 -24.52 -29.44
CA ALA A 24 -0.83 -23.93 -28.40
C ALA A 24 -1.01 -24.62 -27.04
N SER A 25 -2.23 -25.03 -26.70
CA SER A 25 -2.52 -25.81 -25.48
C SER A 25 -1.74 -27.12 -25.47
N HIS A 26 -1.74 -27.87 -26.58
CA HIS A 26 -0.95 -29.09 -26.70
C HIS A 26 0.56 -28.84 -26.72
N ALA A 27 1.02 -27.84 -27.48
CA ALA A 27 2.45 -27.53 -27.64
C ALA A 27 3.12 -27.05 -26.34
N PHE A 28 2.39 -26.34 -25.48
CA PHE A 28 2.91 -25.81 -24.21
C PHE A 28 2.34 -26.50 -22.96
N SER A 29 1.54 -27.55 -23.14
CA SER A 29 0.91 -28.33 -22.05
C SER A 29 0.14 -27.48 -21.03
N TYR A 30 -0.50 -26.40 -21.47
CA TYR A 30 -1.39 -25.57 -20.66
C TYR A 30 -2.85 -25.81 -21.00
N HIS A 31 -3.75 -25.58 -20.04
CA HIS A 31 -5.18 -25.61 -20.32
C HIS A 31 -5.57 -24.57 -21.38
N ARG A 32 -6.51 -24.92 -22.26
CA ARG A 32 -6.98 -24.06 -23.36
C ARG A 32 -7.44 -22.68 -22.86
N ASP A 33 -8.06 -22.61 -21.68
CA ASP A 33 -8.53 -21.34 -21.10
C ASP A 33 -7.37 -20.44 -20.66
N THR A 34 -6.29 -21.02 -20.15
CA THR A 34 -5.07 -20.26 -19.82
C THR A 34 -4.47 -19.64 -21.08
N VAL A 35 -4.41 -20.42 -22.17
CA VAL A 35 -3.98 -19.93 -23.50
C VAL A 35 -4.90 -18.82 -24.01
N ALA A 36 -6.21 -18.98 -23.87
CA ALA A 36 -7.20 -17.98 -24.27
C ALA A 36 -7.07 -16.68 -23.45
N ALA A 37 -6.85 -16.79 -22.14
CA ALA A 37 -6.67 -15.66 -21.23
C ALA A 37 -5.35 -14.92 -21.46
N VAL A 38 -4.30 -15.65 -21.86
CA VAL A 38 -3.04 -15.06 -22.31
C VAL A 38 -3.26 -14.29 -23.61
N TRP A 39 -3.96 -14.87 -24.58
CA TRP A 39 -4.25 -14.23 -25.87
C TRP A 39 -5.14 -12.99 -25.79
N SER A 40 -6.09 -12.93 -24.84
CA SER A 40 -6.92 -11.75 -24.64
C SER A 40 -6.11 -10.55 -24.14
N LYS A 41 -4.99 -10.77 -23.44
CA LYS A 41 -4.09 -9.74 -22.92
C LYS A 41 -2.98 -9.31 -23.89
N ARG A 42 -3.07 -9.70 -25.17
CA ARG A 42 -2.03 -9.41 -26.19
C ARG A 42 -1.80 -7.91 -26.46
N ALA A 43 -2.80 -7.06 -26.22
CA ALA A 43 -2.67 -5.61 -26.38
C ALA A 43 -1.79 -4.97 -25.30
N THR A 44 -1.68 -5.62 -24.13
CA THR A 44 -0.90 -5.15 -22.98
C THR A 44 -0.08 -6.31 -22.40
N PRO A 45 0.93 -6.81 -23.15
CA PRO A 45 1.69 -8.00 -22.77
C PRO A 45 2.47 -7.80 -21.46
N GLU A 46 2.77 -6.55 -21.09
CA GLU A 46 3.38 -6.16 -19.80
C GLU A 46 2.60 -6.69 -18.59
N VAL A 47 1.27 -6.75 -18.68
CA VAL A 47 0.38 -7.23 -17.61
C VAL A 47 0.59 -8.72 -17.31
N LEU A 48 1.10 -9.50 -18.27
CA LEU A 48 1.44 -10.91 -18.04
C LEU A 48 2.73 -11.09 -17.25
N PHE A 49 3.62 -10.09 -17.25
CA PHE A 49 4.84 -10.09 -16.45
C PHE A 49 4.67 -9.42 -15.09
N ALA A 50 3.62 -8.61 -14.94
CA ALA A 50 3.28 -8.05 -13.65
C ALA A 50 3.10 -9.18 -12.64
N ARG A 51 4.01 -9.25 -11.65
CA ARG A 51 3.80 -10.08 -10.47
C ARG A 51 2.44 -9.72 -9.93
N SER A 52 1.59 -10.71 -9.64
CA SER A 52 0.32 -10.47 -8.97
C SER A 52 0.62 -9.79 -7.64
N CYS A 53 0.59 -8.46 -7.61
CA CYS A 53 0.61 -7.71 -6.40
C CYS A 53 -0.75 -8.01 -5.75
N ARG A 54 -0.74 -8.82 -4.68
CA ARG A 54 -1.92 -8.92 -3.82
C ARG A 54 -2.27 -7.48 -3.48
N ARG A 55 -3.48 -7.05 -3.88
CA ARG A 55 -3.99 -5.74 -3.51
C ARG A 55 -3.74 -5.59 -2.02
N SER A 56 -3.09 -4.50 -1.60
CA SER A 56 -2.95 -4.22 -0.19
C SER A 56 -4.36 -4.13 0.35
N ASN A 57 -4.76 -5.08 1.20
CA ASN A 57 -5.89 -4.87 2.09
C ASN A 57 -5.57 -3.54 2.77
N GLY A 58 -6.43 -2.53 2.59
CA GLY A 58 -6.15 -1.15 3.00
C GLY A 58 -5.86 -1.03 4.50
N LEU A 59 -5.89 0.20 5.01
CA LEU A 59 -5.78 0.40 6.46
C LEU A 59 -6.85 -0.40 7.19
N ARG A 60 -6.43 -1.31 8.08
CA ARG A 60 -7.33 -2.05 8.99
C ARG A 60 -8.09 -1.12 9.94
N TYR A 61 -7.52 0.05 10.20
CA TYR A 61 -8.04 1.12 11.06
C TYR A 61 -7.93 2.41 10.25
N PRO A 62 -8.92 2.73 9.41
CA PRO A 62 -8.90 3.94 8.59
C PRO A 62 -9.04 5.21 9.44
N ASP A 63 -9.71 5.11 10.59
CA ASP A 63 -9.96 6.15 11.59
C ASP A 63 -8.78 6.41 12.54
N ILE A 64 -7.61 5.83 12.26
CA ILE A 64 -6.47 5.91 13.18
C ILE A 64 -5.95 7.34 13.38
N ALA A 65 -6.11 8.21 12.37
CA ALA A 65 -5.77 9.63 12.49
C ALA A 65 -6.67 10.34 13.50
N ASP A 66 -7.99 10.14 13.39
CA ASP A 66 -8.98 10.75 14.28
C ASP A 66 -8.81 10.26 15.72
N ARG A 67 -8.48 8.98 15.91
CA ARG A 67 -8.15 8.45 17.23
C ARG A 67 -6.87 9.08 17.78
N LEU A 68 -5.84 9.19 16.95
CA LEU A 68 -4.55 9.77 17.34
C LEU A 68 -4.68 11.24 17.77
N GLU A 69 -5.58 11.99 17.15
CA GLU A 69 -5.86 13.39 17.48
C GLU A 69 -6.42 13.54 18.91
N LYS A 70 -7.22 12.58 19.37
CA LYS A 70 -7.82 12.58 20.72
C LYS A 70 -6.84 12.16 21.82
N VAL A 71 -5.74 11.50 21.49
CA VAL A 71 -4.76 11.00 22.48
C VAL A 71 -3.98 12.16 23.10
N PRO A 72 -3.85 12.28 24.43
CA PRO A 72 -2.96 13.25 25.06
C PRO A 72 -1.50 13.09 24.62
N LEU A 73 -0.76 14.19 24.43
CA LEU A 73 0.65 14.17 23.99
C LEU A 73 1.57 13.20 24.79
N PRO A 74 1.48 13.07 26.12
CA PRO A 74 2.32 12.14 26.88
C PRO A 74 2.14 10.68 26.44
N LEU A 75 0.93 10.29 26.04
CA LEU A 75 0.60 8.93 25.63
C LEU A 75 1.02 8.63 24.18
N ARG A 76 1.30 9.66 23.37
CA ARG A 76 1.80 9.52 21.98
C ARG A 76 3.29 9.16 21.90
N GLN A 77 4.02 9.17 23.02
CA GLN A 77 5.48 9.01 23.03
C GLN A 77 5.93 7.60 22.66
N THR A 78 5.33 6.58 23.27
CA THR A 78 5.72 5.18 23.05
C THR A 78 4.65 4.43 22.28
N GLN A 79 5.06 3.50 21.42
CA GLN A 79 4.08 2.63 20.74
C GLN A 79 3.26 1.79 21.72
N ARG A 80 3.76 1.54 22.95
CA ARG A 80 3.06 0.77 23.98
C ARG A 80 1.93 1.59 24.59
N SER A 81 2.23 2.80 25.09
CA SER A 81 1.23 3.72 25.63
C SER A 81 0.17 4.07 24.58
N LEU A 82 0.62 4.35 23.35
CA LEU A 82 -0.27 4.68 22.24
C LEU A 82 -1.19 3.51 21.87
N SER A 83 -0.68 2.28 21.92
CA SER A 83 -1.45 1.06 21.66
C SER A 83 -2.56 0.86 22.69
N GLN A 84 -2.26 1.11 23.97
CA GLN A 84 -3.21 0.98 25.06
C GLN A 84 -4.31 2.04 24.97
N ASP A 85 -3.96 3.28 24.65
CA ASP A 85 -4.90 4.40 24.60
C ASP A 85 -5.83 4.33 23.38
N ILE A 86 -5.30 4.05 22.18
CA ILE A 86 -6.09 3.98 20.93
C ILE A 86 -6.85 2.64 20.79
N GLY A 87 -6.46 1.62 21.56
CA GLY A 87 -7.00 0.26 21.44
C GLY A 87 -6.55 -0.47 20.15
N VAL A 88 -5.42 -0.07 19.57
CA VAL A 88 -4.87 -0.68 18.34
C VAL A 88 -3.62 -1.48 18.69
N PRO A 89 -3.45 -2.72 18.17
CA PRO A 89 -2.28 -3.52 18.48
C PRO A 89 -0.96 -2.83 18.12
N ARG A 90 0.04 -2.96 18.98
CA ARG A 90 1.39 -2.40 18.77
C ARG A 90 2.00 -2.80 17.42
N THR A 91 1.74 -4.02 16.96
CA THR A 91 2.20 -4.52 15.65
C THR A 91 1.59 -3.74 14.48
N THR A 92 0.34 -3.32 14.60
CA THR A 92 -0.36 -2.48 13.61
C THR A 92 0.23 -1.08 13.58
N ILE A 93 0.44 -0.45 14.75
CA ILE A 93 1.10 0.86 14.84
C ILE A 93 2.49 0.81 14.20
N LYS A 94 3.29 -0.22 14.50
CA LYS A 94 4.61 -0.44 13.88
C LYS A 94 4.50 -0.56 12.35
N ARG A 95 3.51 -1.29 11.84
CA ARG A 95 3.26 -1.45 10.40
C ARG A 95 2.90 -0.12 9.75
N TYR A 96 2.04 0.67 10.37
CA TYR A 96 1.60 1.95 9.84
C TYR A 96 2.70 2.99 9.83
N LEU A 97 3.54 3.01 10.87
CA LEU A 97 4.77 3.81 10.87
C LEU A 97 5.73 3.40 9.75
N LYS A 98 5.91 2.09 9.52
CA LYS A 98 6.76 1.59 8.43
C LYS A 98 6.19 1.92 7.03
N ALA A 99 4.87 1.86 6.88
CA ALA A 99 4.19 2.16 5.63
C ALA A 99 4.01 3.67 5.38
N GLY A 100 4.36 4.54 6.33
CA GLY A 100 4.25 5.99 6.19
C GLY A 100 2.86 6.57 6.49
N TYR A 101 1.89 5.76 6.92
CA TYR A 101 0.55 6.24 7.32
C TYR A 101 0.56 7.03 8.63
N LEU A 102 1.54 6.78 9.49
CA LEU A 102 1.78 7.54 10.71
C LEU A 102 3.21 8.05 10.72
N ARG A 103 3.44 9.23 11.30
CA ARG A 103 4.77 9.82 11.45
C ARG A 103 5.06 10.12 12.91
N ARG A 104 6.28 9.80 13.35
CA ARG A 104 6.79 10.28 14.64
C ARG A 104 7.26 11.72 14.47
N GLN A 105 6.74 12.60 15.30
CA GLN A 105 7.20 13.98 15.37
C GLN A 105 7.80 14.23 16.74
N PHE A 106 8.98 14.83 16.75
CA PHE A 106 9.65 15.26 17.97
C PHE A 106 9.84 16.78 17.86
N SER A 107 9.34 17.52 18.85
CA SER A 107 9.70 18.91 19.04
C SER A 107 10.64 19.01 20.23
N SER A 108 11.86 19.51 19.97
CA SER A 108 12.80 19.87 21.03
C SER A 108 12.79 21.39 21.16
N VAL A 109 12.30 21.90 22.29
CA VAL A 109 12.37 23.34 22.59
C VAL A 109 13.72 23.60 23.25
N LYS A 110 14.63 24.25 22.52
CA LYS A 110 15.91 24.75 23.03
C LYS A 110 15.92 26.28 22.98
N PRO A 111 16.47 26.98 23.98
CA PRO A 111 17.00 26.48 25.26
C PRO A 111 15.90 26.05 26.25
N ARG A 112 16.30 25.38 27.36
CA ARG A 112 15.37 24.96 28.42
C ARG A 112 14.65 26.19 28.97
N LEU A 113 13.33 26.21 28.86
CA LEU A 113 12.52 27.35 29.28
C LEU A 113 12.54 27.50 30.81
N THR A 114 13.31 28.48 31.31
CA THR A 114 13.47 28.80 32.75
C THR A 114 12.39 29.75 33.26
N HIS A 115 12.01 30.77 32.49
CA HIS A 115 11.09 31.84 32.92
C HIS A 115 9.63 31.61 32.49
N LYS A 116 9.08 30.42 32.78
CA LYS A 116 7.73 30.03 32.34
C LYS A 116 6.63 30.99 32.82
N LYS A 117 6.63 31.33 34.12
CA LYS A 117 5.60 32.18 34.75
C LYS A 117 5.57 33.59 34.17
N ARG A 118 6.74 34.26 34.12
CA ARG A 118 6.89 35.62 33.58
C ARG A 118 6.42 35.74 32.12
N ARG A 119 6.68 34.72 31.29
CA ARG A 119 6.20 34.72 29.90
C ARG A 119 4.70 34.49 29.79
N LEU A 120 4.12 33.67 30.65
CA LEU A 120 2.67 33.49 30.72
C LEU A 120 2.00 34.80 31.15
N GLU A 121 2.50 35.44 32.21
CA GLU A 121 2.04 36.76 32.68
C GLU A 121 2.13 37.81 31.57
N PHE A 122 3.27 37.90 30.89
CA PHE A 122 3.44 38.81 29.75
C PHE A 122 2.43 38.55 28.63
N ALA A 123 2.19 37.28 28.27
CA ALA A 123 1.23 36.93 27.23
C ALA A 123 -0.21 37.29 27.64
N LEU A 124 -0.60 37.01 28.88
CA LEU A 124 -1.92 37.36 29.41
C LEU A 124 -2.16 38.87 29.51
N GLN A 125 -1.10 39.66 29.71
CA GLN A 125 -1.17 41.13 29.73
C GLN A 125 -1.34 41.76 28.35
N HIS A 126 -1.04 41.04 27.27
CA HIS A 126 -1.06 41.54 25.89
C HIS A 126 -2.10 40.80 25.01
N LEU A 127 -3.09 40.16 25.66
CA LEU A 127 -4.32 39.66 25.05
C LEU A 127 -5.41 40.73 25.16
#